data_AF-A0A929G2C4-F1
#
_entry.id   AF-A0A929G2C4-F1
#
_cell.length_a   1.000
_cell.length_b   1.000
_cell.length_c   1.000
_cell.angle_alpha   90.00
_cell.angle_beta   90.00
_cell.angle_gamma   90.00
#
_symmetry.space_group_name_H-M   'P 1'
#
loop_
_entity.id
_entity.type
_entity.pdbx_description
1 polymer ?
#
loop_
_entity_poly.entity_id
_entity_poly.type
_entity_poly.pdbx_seq_one_letter_code
_entity_poly.pdbx_strand_id
1 'polypeptide(L)'
;MIILIPNKICSDYSGFNNLIEIFNRVKNISFDTITFDFHNCRWFEANLCAVLGVICHNITQNINNVEFVNIDKKIENVFSKNGFLQHFGGFRLQDDNYTTIKYRRYQSNEQSLFKIYLDEELLTKKDFPKMSPFLKKKIHENIFEIFENSISHGASEYVFSCGQYYPQKSPPRIDFTIVDIGRSIKTNVNEFLKQNLSGIETIEWAVKEKNTTKTGNTPGGLGLKLIREFLKHNKGELQIISAEGFWQQDKKNIIFTKNLQNLFSGTIVNLEFNIDNNYYFTKKDKLNEQDIF
;
A
#
# COMPACT_ATOMS: atom_id res chain seq x y z
N MET A 1 6.25 -26.41 -3.03
CA MET A 1 7.41 -25.52 -3.35
C MET A 1 7.87 -24.72 -2.13
N ILE A 2 9.18 -24.53 -1.91
CA ILE A 2 9.73 -23.64 -0.84
C ILE A 2 10.16 -22.28 -1.42
N ILE A 3 9.73 -21.19 -0.78
CA ILE A 3 10.14 -19.81 -1.08
C ILE A 3 10.94 -19.27 0.11
N LEU A 4 12.23 -18.98 -0.10
CA LEU A 4 13.07 -18.35 0.90
C LEU A 4 12.77 -16.85 0.97
N ILE A 5 12.37 -16.36 2.13
CA ILE A 5 12.17 -14.93 2.36
C ILE A 5 13.54 -14.26 2.60
N PRO A 6 13.83 -13.14 1.91
CA PRO A 6 15.07 -12.39 2.12
C PRO A 6 15.27 -11.95 3.57
N ASN A 7 16.52 -11.64 3.92
CA ASN A 7 16.88 -11.20 5.27
C ASN A 7 16.08 -9.98 5.74
N LYS A 8 15.71 -9.09 4.81
CA LYS A 8 14.94 -7.89 5.07
C LYS A 8 14.01 -7.59 3.89
N ILE A 9 12.76 -7.26 4.21
CA ILE A 9 11.76 -6.75 3.27
C ILE A 9 11.26 -5.41 3.80
N CYS A 10 11.55 -4.34 3.05
CA CYS A 10 11.25 -2.95 3.39
C CYS A 10 10.46 -2.29 2.26
N SER A 11 9.80 -1.18 2.56
CA SER A 11 9.06 -0.33 1.63
C SER A 11 10.05 0.49 0.80
N ASP A 12 10.85 -0.20 0.00
CA ASP A 12 11.83 0.35 -0.93
C ASP A 12 11.81 -0.47 -2.22
N TYR A 13 12.52 0.00 -3.26
CA TYR A 13 12.61 -0.69 -4.55
C TYR A 13 12.99 -2.18 -4.39
N SER A 14 13.94 -2.51 -3.50
CA SER A 14 14.39 -3.89 -3.34
C SER A 14 13.31 -4.78 -2.73
N GLY A 15 12.61 -4.31 -1.70
CA GLY A 15 11.55 -5.06 -1.05
C GLY A 15 10.36 -5.30 -1.98
N PHE A 16 9.92 -4.29 -2.73
CA PHE A 16 8.87 -4.49 -3.74
C PHE A 16 9.33 -5.42 -4.87
N ASN A 17 10.56 -5.27 -5.38
CA ASN A 17 11.08 -6.17 -6.40
C ASN A 17 11.12 -7.64 -5.91
N ASN A 18 11.57 -7.88 -4.67
CA ASN A 18 11.57 -9.22 -4.07
C ASN A 18 10.16 -9.81 -3.96
N LEU A 19 9.18 -9.03 -3.49
CA LEU A 19 7.80 -9.50 -3.36
C LEU A 19 7.15 -9.78 -4.73
N ILE A 20 7.46 -8.96 -5.73
CA ILE A 20 6.92 -9.13 -7.09
C ILE A 20 7.61 -10.29 -7.82
N GLU A 21 8.89 -10.54 -7.56
CA GLU A 21 9.56 -11.77 -8.01
C GLU A 21 8.84 -13.00 -7.43
N ILE A 22 8.59 -13.01 -6.12
CA ILE A 22 7.84 -14.09 -5.45
C ILE A 22 6.47 -14.27 -6.08
N PHE A 23 5.70 -13.19 -6.26
CA PHE A 23 4.40 -13.22 -6.94
C PHE A 23 4.49 -13.92 -8.31
N ASN A 24 5.47 -13.53 -9.13
CA ASN A 24 5.65 -14.10 -10.46
C ASN A 24 6.10 -15.55 -10.46
N ARG A 25 6.86 -15.98 -9.46
CA ARG A 25 7.30 -17.38 -9.31
C ARG A 25 6.15 -18.32 -8.96
N VAL A 26 5.16 -17.85 -8.20
CA VAL A 26 4.06 -18.69 -7.70
C VAL A 26 2.76 -18.56 -8.50
N LYS A 27 2.61 -17.51 -9.32
CA LYS A 27 1.31 -17.16 -9.93
C LYS A 27 0.68 -18.22 -10.84
N ASN A 28 1.46 -19.14 -11.40
CA ASN A 28 1.00 -20.18 -12.33
C ASN A 28 1.11 -21.59 -11.73
N ILE A 29 1.41 -21.72 -10.43
CA ILE A 29 1.47 -23.01 -9.76
C ILE A 29 0.07 -23.39 -9.30
N SER A 30 -0.28 -24.67 -9.37
CA SER A 30 -1.54 -25.25 -8.90
C SER A 30 -1.30 -26.62 -8.26
N PHE A 31 -2.19 -27.02 -7.35
CA PHE A 31 -2.15 -28.32 -6.66
C PHE A 31 -0.85 -28.59 -5.89
N ASP A 32 -0.23 -27.56 -5.32
CA ASP A 32 0.99 -27.65 -4.50
C ASP A 32 0.78 -26.99 -3.13
N THR A 33 1.73 -27.20 -2.22
CA THR A 33 1.86 -26.43 -0.98
C THR A 33 3.02 -25.45 -1.15
N ILE A 34 2.74 -24.14 -1.05
CA ILE A 34 3.75 -23.10 -1.10
C ILE A 34 4.16 -22.73 0.33
N THR A 35 5.38 -23.09 0.70
CA THR A 35 5.95 -22.84 2.03
C THR A 35 6.86 -21.62 1.98
N PHE A 36 6.47 -20.54 2.66
CA PHE A 36 7.31 -19.36 2.88
C PHE A 36 8.22 -19.59 4.08
N ASP A 37 9.51 -19.71 3.82
CA ASP A 37 10.53 -19.96 4.84
C ASP A 37 11.23 -18.66 5.24
N PHE A 38 11.02 -18.26 6.49
CA PHE A 38 11.54 -17.03 7.10
C PHE A 38 12.86 -17.25 7.85
N HIS A 39 13.53 -18.40 7.72
CA HIS A 39 14.72 -18.72 8.53
C HIS A 39 15.80 -17.63 8.52
N ASN A 40 15.98 -16.94 7.39
CA ASN A 40 16.92 -15.83 7.23
C ASN A 40 16.32 -14.44 7.49
N CYS A 41 14.99 -14.32 7.49
CA CYS A 41 14.30 -13.05 7.62
C CYS A 41 14.40 -12.53 9.05
N ARG A 42 14.92 -11.31 9.19
CA ARG A 42 15.09 -10.62 10.48
C ARG A 42 14.30 -9.32 10.53
N TRP A 43 13.80 -8.85 9.39
CA TRP A 43 12.98 -7.65 9.30
C TRP A 43 11.98 -7.76 8.15
N PHE A 44 10.71 -7.52 8.45
CA PHE A 44 9.65 -7.43 7.46
C PHE A 44 8.75 -6.26 7.87
N GLU A 45 8.69 -5.21 7.07
CA GLU A 45 7.81 -4.06 7.36
C GLU A 45 6.33 -4.48 7.22
N ALA A 46 5.55 -4.31 8.28
CA ALA A 46 4.26 -4.99 8.37
C ALA A 46 3.17 -4.41 7.47
N ASN A 47 3.33 -3.18 6.95
CA ASN A 47 2.47 -2.65 5.89
C ASN A 47 2.54 -3.54 4.62
N LEU A 48 3.69 -4.17 4.37
CA LEU A 48 3.87 -5.07 3.24
C LEU A 48 3.17 -6.44 3.42
N CYS A 49 2.54 -6.70 4.58
CA CYS A 49 1.57 -7.79 4.71
C CYS A 49 0.40 -7.63 3.73
N ALA A 50 0.09 -6.39 3.27
CA ALA A 50 -0.89 -6.18 2.20
C ALA A 50 -0.45 -6.85 0.89
N VAL A 51 0.82 -6.67 0.50
CA VAL A 51 1.41 -7.27 -0.72
C VAL A 51 1.57 -8.78 -0.56
N LEU A 52 2.05 -9.24 0.62
CA LEU A 52 2.14 -10.67 0.91
C LEU A 52 0.76 -11.34 0.91
N GLY A 53 -0.27 -10.65 1.42
CA GLY A 53 -1.66 -11.10 1.39
C GLY A 53 -2.19 -11.28 -0.03
N VAL A 54 -1.84 -10.38 -0.95
CA VAL A 54 -2.10 -10.51 -2.39
C VAL A 54 -1.46 -11.79 -2.96
N ILE A 55 -0.19 -12.04 -2.62
CA ILE A 55 0.53 -13.24 -3.08
C ILE A 55 -0.17 -14.51 -2.57
N CYS A 56 -0.48 -14.57 -1.27
CA CYS A 56 -1.17 -15.71 -0.66
C CYS A 56 -2.59 -15.90 -1.21
N HIS A 57 -3.29 -14.81 -1.50
CA HIS A 57 -4.61 -14.88 -2.13
C HIS A 57 -4.50 -15.50 -3.53
N ASN A 58 -3.56 -15.05 -4.37
CA ASN A 58 -3.35 -15.65 -5.69
C ASN A 58 -2.97 -17.14 -5.61
N ILE A 59 -2.12 -17.52 -4.64
CA ILE A 59 -1.77 -18.93 -4.42
C ILE A 59 -3.01 -19.76 -4.12
N THR A 60 -3.86 -19.29 -3.21
CA THR A 60 -5.07 -20.02 -2.78
C THR A 60 -6.16 -20.07 -3.85
N GLN A 61 -6.29 -19.05 -4.71
CA GLN A 61 -7.18 -19.09 -5.89
C GLN A 61 -6.80 -20.19 -6.88
N ASN A 62 -5.52 -20.55 -6.96
CA ASN A 62 -5.02 -21.62 -7.83
C ASN A 62 -5.01 -23.01 -7.16
N ILE A 63 -5.82 -23.21 -6.11
CA ILE A 63 -5.98 -24.52 -5.42
C ILE A 63 -4.65 -25.01 -4.82
N ASN A 64 -3.89 -24.09 -4.21
CA ASN A 64 -2.69 -24.41 -3.45
C ASN A 64 -2.89 -24.12 -1.97
N ASN A 65 -2.06 -24.76 -1.13
CA ASN A 65 -1.94 -24.42 0.28
C ASN A 65 -0.83 -23.39 0.50
N VAL A 66 -0.97 -22.59 1.56
CA VAL A 66 0.05 -21.62 2.01
C VAL A 66 0.51 -22.00 3.40
N GLU A 67 1.81 -22.11 3.59
CA GLU A 67 2.43 -22.35 4.89
C GLU A 67 3.51 -21.30 5.18
N PHE A 68 3.67 -20.98 6.46
CA PHE A 68 4.73 -20.11 6.95
C PHE A 68 5.56 -20.86 7.97
N VAL A 69 6.88 -20.93 7.76
CA VAL A 69 7.80 -21.66 8.64
C VAL A 69 8.99 -20.79 9.03
N ASN A 70 9.61 -21.13 10.16
CA ASN A 70 10.82 -20.47 10.68
C ASN A 70 10.69 -18.94 10.83
N ILE A 71 9.50 -18.44 11.18
CA ILE A 71 9.27 -17.01 11.41
C ILE A 71 9.99 -16.58 12.69
N ASP A 72 10.83 -15.55 12.60
CA ASP A 72 11.41 -14.92 13.78
C ASP A 72 10.32 -14.40 14.71
N LYS A 73 10.50 -14.57 16.04
CA LYS A 73 9.46 -14.26 17.02
C LYS A 73 8.98 -12.82 16.96
N LYS A 74 9.85 -11.86 16.59
CA LYS A 74 9.45 -10.45 16.46
C LYS A 74 8.54 -10.24 15.26
N ILE A 75 8.83 -10.89 14.13
CA ILE A 75 8.00 -10.84 12.92
C ILE A 75 6.67 -11.53 13.18
N GLU A 76 6.71 -12.74 13.75
CA GLU A 76 5.51 -13.51 14.10
C GLU A 76 4.59 -12.69 15.01
N ASN A 77 5.13 -12.07 16.06
CA ASN A 77 4.34 -11.22 16.96
C ASN A 77 3.66 -10.07 16.23
N VAL A 78 4.35 -9.39 15.30
CA VAL A 78 3.76 -8.28 14.54
C VAL A 78 2.67 -8.79 13.58
N PHE A 79 2.91 -9.90 12.87
CA PHE A 79 1.92 -10.48 11.97
C PHE A 79 0.70 -11.06 12.70
N SER A 80 0.87 -11.54 13.93
CA SER A 80 -0.25 -11.97 14.77
C SER A 80 -1.02 -10.78 15.33
N LYS A 81 -0.34 -9.66 15.67
CA LYS A 81 -0.97 -8.43 16.18
C LYS A 81 -1.76 -7.67 15.11
N ASN A 82 -1.20 -7.55 13.90
CA ASN A 82 -1.91 -6.92 12.78
C ASN A 82 -3.01 -7.84 12.19
N GLY A 83 -3.09 -9.10 12.64
CA GLY A 83 -4.10 -10.06 12.24
C GLY A 83 -3.80 -10.80 10.94
N PHE A 84 -2.63 -10.63 10.33
CA PHE A 84 -2.27 -11.32 9.09
C PHE A 84 -2.27 -12.84 9.23
N LEU A 85 -1.58 -13.39 10.25
CA LEU A 85 -1.44 -14.84 10.40
C LEU A 85 -2.76 -15.58 10.66
N GLN A 86 -3.78 -14.90 11.20
CA GLN A 86 -5.10 -15.49 11.45
C GLN A 86 -5.76 -15.99 10.16
N HIS A 87 -5.41 -15.40 9.01
CA HIS A 87 -5.94 -15.79 7.70
C HIS A 87 -5.30 -17.08 7.16
N PHE A 88 -4.22 -17.56 7.79
CA PHE A 88 -3.40 -18.66 7.31
C PHE A 88 -3.12 -19.69 8.42
N GLY A 89 -4.07 -19.87 9.34
CA GLY A 89 -4.00 -20.89 10.39
C GLY A 89 -3.21 -20.50 11.65
N GLY A 90 -2.67 -19.29 11.72
CA GLY A 90 -2.00 -18.77 12.91
C GLY A 90 -2.97 -18.11 13.91
N PHE A 91 -2.42 -17.66 15.04
CA PHE A 91 -3.19 -17.01 16.11
C PHE A 91 -3.14 -15.50 16.00
N ARG A 92 -4.22 -14.83 16.43
CA ARG A 92 -4.25 -13.39 16.62
C ARG A 92 -3.75 -13.03 18.01
N LEU A 93 -2.90 -12.01 18.11
CA LEU A 93 -2.46 -11.43 19.38
C LEU A 93 -3.09 -10.05 19.59
N GLN A 94 -3.21 -9.63 20.84
CA GLN A 94 -3.59 -8.26 21.18
C GLN A 94 -2.44 -7.30 20.89
N ASP A 95 -2.75 -6.14 20.32
CA ASP A 95 -1.76 -5.08 20.05
C ASP A 95 -1.69 -4.08 21.22
N ASP A 96 -0.97 -4.46 22.28
CA ASP A 96 -0.87 -3.64 23.50
C ASP A 96 -0.14 -2.30 23.29
N ASN A 97 0.70 -2.22 22.25
CA ASN A 97 1.43 -1.00 21.92
C ASN A 97 0.68 -0.12 20.92
N TYR A 98 -0.47 -0.59 20.41
CA TYR A 98 -1.29 0.08 19.41
C TYR A 98 -0.56 0.48 18.11
N THR A 99 0.57 -0.17 17.81
CA THR A 99 1.44 0.21 16.68
C THR A 99 1.08 -0.47 15.36
N THR A 100 0.12 -1.39 15.34
CA THR A 100 -0.31 -2.07 14.10
C THR A 100 -1.55 -1.42 13.52
N ILE A 101 -1.62 -1.33 12.18
CA ILE A 101 -2.85 -1.03 11.45
C ILE A 101 -3.25 -2.36 10.81
N LYS A 102 -4.43 -2.87 11.15
CA LYS A 102 -4.80 -4.27 10.87
C LYS A 102 -4.70 -4.59 9.37
N TYR A 103 -4.16 -5.77 9.07
CA TYR A 103 -4.29 -6.37 7.75
C TYR A 103 -5.76 -6.65 7.45
N ARG A 104 -6.22 -6.24 6.27
CA ARG A 104 -7.57 -6.45 5.79
C ARG A 104 -7.58 -6.77 4.30
N ARG A 105 -8.53 -7.63 3.92
CA ARG A 105 -8.92 -7.90 2.54
C ARG A 105 -10.38 -7.46 2.40
N TYR A 106 -10.68 -6.70 1.36
CA TYR A 106 -11.99 -6.17 1.03
C TYR A 106 -12.45 -6.73 -0.30
N GLN A 107 -13.73 -7.09 -0.40
CA GLN A 107 -14.40 -7.28 -1.67
C GLN A 107 -14.75 -5.93 -2.30
N SER A 108 -14.95 -5.91 -3.61
CA SER A 108 -15.30 -4.71 -4.38
C SER A 108 -16.58 -3.99 -3.92
N ASN A 109 -17.47 -4.67 -3.20
CA ASN A 109 -18.70 -4.10 -2.63
C ASN A 109 -18.57 -3.63 -1.16
N GLU A 110 -17.39 -3.75 -0.55
CA GLU A 110 -17.15 -3.45 0.88
C GLU A 110 -16.54 -2.05 1.12
N GLN A 111 -16.82 -1.10 0.24
CA GLN A 111 -16.22 0.23 0.24
C GLN A 111 -16.55 1.02 1.53
N SER A 112 -17.77 0.84 2.04
CA SER A 112 -18.20 1.43 3.32
C SER A 112 -17.38 0.89 4.52
N LEU A 113 -16.97 -0.38 4.48
CA LEU A 113 -16.12 -0.98 5.51
C LEU A 113 -14.71 -0.41 5.47
N PHE A 114 -14.17 -0.18 4.26
CA PHE A 114 -12.87 0.48 4.11
C PHE A 114 -12.88 1.91 4.66
N LYS A 115 -13.95 2.67 4.40
CA LYS A 115 -14.15 4.01 4.94
C LYS A 115 -14.13 4.04 6.46
N ILE A 116 -14.85 3.13 7.13
CA ILE A 116 -14.86 3.00 8.59
C ILE A 116 -13.47 2.59 9.09
N TYR A 117 -12.83 1.63 8.41
CA TYR A 117 -11.49 1.16 8.76
C TYR A 117 -10.44 2.28 8.75
N LEU A 118 -10.45 3.19 7.78
CA LEU A 118 -9.53 4.33 7.75
C LEU A 118 -9.67 5.20 9.00
N ASP A 119 -10.89 5.46 9.44
CA ASP A 119 -11.13 6.23 10.65
C ASP A 119 -10.66 5.48 11.90
N GLU A 120 -11.06 4.22 12.05
CA GLU A 120 -10.81 3.45 13.27
C GLU A 120 -9.36 2.96 13.42
N GLU A 121 -8.72 2.55 12.33
CA GLU A 121 -7.41 1.89 12.37
C GLU A 121 -6.24 2.81 12.02
N LEU A 122 -6.45 3.84 11.19
CA LEU A 122 -5.38 4.73 10.71
C LEU A 122 -5.46 6.12 11.38
N LEU A 123 -6.55 6.86 11.13
CA LEU A 123 -6.60 8.30 11.40
C LEU A 123 -6.98 8.68 12.85
N THR A 124 -7.47 7.73 13.66
CA THR A 124 -7.86 7.98 15.06
C THR A 124 -6.91 7.32 16.06
N LYS A 125 -5.84 6.69 15.58
CA LYS A 125 -4.74 6.22 16.42
C LYS A 125 -4.14 7.39 17.19
N LYS A 126 -3.87 7.18 18.49
CA LYS A 126 -3.33 8.21 19.39
C LYS A 126 -2.09 8.91 18.85
N ASP A 127 -1.25 8.16 18.15
CA ASP A 127 0.03 8.64 17.66
C ASP A 127 0.00 9.09 16.19
N PHE A 128 -1.18 9.08 15.54
CA PHE A 128 -1.35 9.73 14.25
C PHE A 128 -1.17 11.25 14.41
N PRO A 129 -0.58 11.98 13.44
CA PRO A 129 -0.29 13.40 13.58
C PRO A 129 -1.53 14.18 14.01
N LYS A 130 -1.38 15.05 15.02
CA LYS A 130 -2.46 15.97 15.39
C LYS A 130 -2.71 16.93 14.24
N MET A 131 -3.92 16.90 13.72
CA MET A 131 -4.33 17.71 12.57
C MET A 131 -5.73 18.28 12.78
N SER A 132 -6.04 19.36 12.07
CA SER A 132 -7.39 19.91 12.05
C SER A 132 -8.40 18.86 11.56
N PRO A 133 -9.66 18.88 12.07
CA PRO A 133 -10.70 17.98 11.58
C PRO A 133 -10.92 18.04 10.06
N PHE A 134 -10.73 19.21 9.46
CA PHE A 134 -10.80 19.41 8.02
C PHE A 134 -9.70 18.65 7.28
N LEU A 135 -8.45 18.78 7.71
CA LEU A 135 -7.33 18.08 7.08
C LEU A 135 -7.45 16.56 7.24
N LYS A 136 -7.87 16.08 8.42
CA LYS A 136 -8.17 14.66 8.66
C LYS A 136 -9.21 14.13 7.67
N LYS A 137 -10.31 14.87 7.50
CA LYS A 137 -11.35 14.53 6.52
C LYS A 137 -10.80 14.48 5.09
N LYS A 138 -9.91 15.40 4.71
CA LYS A 138 -9.32 15.42 3.37
C LYS A 138 -8.37 14.27 3.11
N ILE A 139 -7.51 13.94 4.08
CA ILE A 139 -6.64 12.75 3.97
C ILE A 139 -7.48 11.49 3.87
N HIS A 140 -8.54 11.37 4.67
CA HIS A 140 -9.50 10.28 4.56
C HIS A 140 -10.08 10.16 3.15
N GLU A 141 -10.65 11.25 2.61
CA GLU A 141 -11.23 11.30 1.26
C GLU A 141 -10.20 10.90 0.19
N ASN A 142 -8.94 11.33 0.30
CA ASN A 142 -7.90 11.03 -0.67
C ASN A 142 -7.44 9.56 -0.63
N ILE A 143 -7.27 8.99 0.56
CA ILE A 143 -6.92 7.56 0.72
C ILE A 143 -8.10 6.70 0.25
N PHE A 144 -9.33 7.12 0.54
CA PHE A 144 -10.53 6.46 0.02
C PHE A 144 -10.60 6.51 -1.52
N GLU A 145 -10.22 7.62 -2.15
CA GLU A 145 -10.13 7.67 -3.63
C GLU A 145 -9.09 6.71 -4.20
N ILE A 146 -7.94 6.51 -3.53
CA ILE A 146 -6.96 5.49 -3.94
C ILE A 146 -7.60 4.10 -3.94
N PHE A 147 -8.34 3.76 -2.88
CA PHE A 147 -9.07 2.48 -2.79
C PHE A 147 -10.16 2.34 -3.87
N GLU A 148 -10.94 3.39 -4.11
CA GLU A 148 -11.95 3.39 -5.18
C GLU A 148 -11.33 3.23 -6.57
N ASN A 149 -10.13 3.76 -6.78
CA ASN A 149 -9.39 3.57 -8.03
C ASN A 149 -8.94 2.11 -8.19
N SER A 150 -8.56 1.42 -7.11
CA SER A 150 -8.28 -0.02 -7.16
C SER A 150 -9.48 -0.85 -7.60
N ILE A 151 -10.71 -0.51 -7.17
CA ILE A 151 -11.92 -1.21 -7.61
C ILE A 151 -12.29 -0.83 -9.05
N SER A 152 -12.42 0.48 -9.31
CA SER A 152 -12.96 0.98 -10.59
C SER A 152 -11.98 0.85 -11.75
N HIS A 153 -10.71 1.23 -11.56
CA HIS A 153 -9.69 1.16 -12.59
C HIS A 153 -8.93 -0.17 -12.56
N GLY A 154 -8.64 -0.70 -11.37
CA GLY A 154 -8.06 -2.03 -11.26
C GLY A 154 -9.00 -3.13 -11.76
N ALA A 155 -10.32 -2.89 -11.78
CA ALA A 155 -11.32 -3.94 -12.02
C ALA A 155 -11.08 -5.14 -11.10
N SER A 156 -10.61 -4.83 -9.88
CA SER A 156 -10.09 -5.81 -8.93
C SER A 156 -11.22 -6.33 -8.05
N GLU A 157 -11.35 -7.65 -7.94
CA GLU A 157 -12.36 -8.27 -7.06
C GLU A 157 -12.03 -8.04 -5.59
N TYR A 158 -10.73 -8.00 -5.27
CA TYR A 158 -10.22 -7.79 -3.92
C TYR A 158 -9.20 -6.66 -3.84
N VAL A 159 -9.27 -5.90 -2.75
CA VAL A 159 -8.28 -4.90 -2.35
C VAL A 159 -7.76 -5.25 -0.97
N PHE A 160 -6.47 -5.06 -0.73
CA PHE A 160 -5.77 -5.42 0.50
C PHE A 160 -5.15 -4.17 1.11
N SER A 161 -5.24 -4.03 2.42
CA SER A 161 -4.55 -2.96 3.13
C SER A 161 -3.92 -3.43 4.42
N CYS A 162 -2.82 -2.80 4.79
CA CYS A 162 -2.15 -3.02 6.07
C CYS A 162 -1.23 -1.82 6.36
N GLY A 163 -0.91 -1.62 7.63
CA GLY A 163 0.06 -0.59 8.00
C GLY A 163 0.73 -0.84 9.33
N GLN A 164 1.69 0.01 9.64
CA GLN A 164 2.36 0.00 10.93
C GLN A 164 2.85 1.41 11.29
N TYR A 165 2.72 1.70 12.57
CA TYR A 165 3.32 2.84 13.24
C TYR A 165 4.71 2.45 13.78
N TYR A 166 5.71 3.26 13.47
CA TYR A 166 7.11 3.04 13.86
C TYR A 166 7.61 4.20 14.74
N PRO A 167 7.29 4.21 16.04
CA PRO A 167 7.66 5.32 16.95
C PRO A 167 9.16 5.42 17.19
N GLN A 168 9.88 4.31 17.06
CA GLN A 168 11.30 4.20 17.35
C GLN A 168 12.18 4.52 16.13
N LYS A 169 11.58 4.77 14.96
CA LYS A 169 12.31 5.29 13.80
C LYS A 169 12.61 6.77 14.01
N SER A 170 13.64 7.27 13.34
CA SER A 170 14.02 8.68 13.38
C SER A 170 14.04 9.24 11.94
N PRO A 171 13.09 10.11 11.57
CA PRO A 171 11.91 10.50 12.35
C PRO A 171 10.93 9.33 12.54
N PRO A 172 10.04 9.39 13.56
CA PRO A 172 8.96 8.42 13.69
C PRO A 172 8.05 8.53 12.46
N ARG A 173 7.48 7.40 12.03
CA ARG A 173 6.65 7.33 10.81
C ARG A 173 5.49 6.34 10.91
N ILE A 174 4.55 6.45 9.99
CA ILE A 174 3.52 5.44 9.68
C ILE A 174 3.70 5.00 8.25
N ASP A 175 3.77 3.69 8.02
CA ASP A 175 3.69 3.12 6.67
C ASP A 175 2.31 2.48 6.49
N PHE A 176 1.62 2.81 5.40
CA PHE A 176 0.31 2.26 5.06
C PHE A 176 0.24 1.92 3.58
N THR A 177 -0.09 0.67 3.28
CA THR A 177 -0.13 0.16 1.91
C THR A 177 -1.55 -0.26 1.54
N ILE A 178 -1.96 0.12 0.33
CA ILE A 178 -3.15 -0.39 -0.36
C ILE A 178 -2.64 -1.14 -1.60
N VAL A 179 -3.16 -2.35 -1.82
CA VAL A 179 -2.78 -3.18 -2.98
C VAL A 179 -4.01 -3.80 -3.58
N ASP A 180 -4.08 -3.80 -4.91
CA ASP A 180 -5.06 -4.56 -5.66
C ASP A 180 -4.40 -5.48 -6.69
N ILE A 181 -5.15 -6.50 -7.11
CA ILE A 181 -4.77 -7.42 -8.19
C ILE A 181 -5.81 -7.24 -9.30
N GLY A 182 -5.34 -6.86 -10.48
CA GLY A 182 -6.22 -6.57 -11.60
C GLY A 182 -5.50 -5.87 -12.73
N ARG A 183 -6.21 -4.96 -13.40
CA ARG A 183 -5.69 -4.14 -14.49
C ARG A 183 -4.67 -3.14 -13.96
N SER A 184 -3.51 -3.13 -14.60
CA SER A 184 -2.45 -2.17 -14.27
C SER A 184 -2.79 -0.75 -14.74
N ILE A 185 -2.15 0.25 -14.12
CA ILE A 185 -2.17 1.63 -14.61
C ILE A 185 -1.71 1.66 -16.08
N LYS A 186 -0.67 0.91 -16.41
CA LYS A 186 -0.14 0.81 -17.78
C LYS A 186 -1.20 0.39 -18.79
N THR A 187 -1.94 -0.67 -18.48
CA THR A 187 -3.01 -1.17 -19.35
C THR A 187 -4.08 -0.10 -19.56
N ASN A 188 -4.57 0.51 -18.47
CA ASN A 188 -5.65 1.49 -18.53
C ASN A 188 -5.25 2.78 -19.25
N VAL A 189 -4.05 3.31 -18.98
CA VAL A 189 -3.56 4.54 -19.60
C VAL A 189 -3.28 4.33 -21.08
N ASN A 190 -2.64 3.22 -21.47
CA ASN A 190 -2.33 2.96 -22.86
C ASN A 190 -3.58 2.72 -23.71
N GLU A 191 -4.60 2.05 -23.19
CA GLU A 191 -5.89 1.91 -23.87
C GLU A 191 -6.60 3.26 -24.03
N PHE A 192 -6.60 4.10 -22.98
CA PHE A 192 -7.23 5.42 -23.00
C PHE A 192 -6.55 6.38 -23.98
N LEU A 193 -5.21 6.48 -23.91
CA LEU A 193 -4.41 7.37 -24.76
C LEU A 193 -4.17 6.80 -26.17
N LYS A 194 -4.44 5.51 -26.38
CA LYS A 194 -4.07 4.76 -27.59
C LYS A 194 -2.57 4.86 -27.88
N GLN A 195 -1.76 4.70 -26.83
CA GLN A 195 -0.30 4.76 -26.87
C GLN A 195 0.33 3.47 -26.32
N ASN A 196 1.65 3.35 -26.39
CA ASN A 196 2.40 2.23 -25.83
C ASN A 196 3.50 2.76 -24.90
N LEU A 197 3.07 3.46 -23.85
CA LEU A 197 3.92 3.98 -22.79
C LEU A 197 4.37 2.85 -21.86
N SER A 198 5.56 2.98 -21.29
CA SER A 198 6.10 2.11 -20.24
C SER A 198 5.34 2.26 -18.92
N GLY A 199 5.51 1.31 -18.00
CA GLY A 199 4.91 1.36 -16.66
C GLY A 199 5.23 2.66 -15.93
N ILE A 200 6.49 3.11 -15.97
CA ILE A 200 6.91 4.39 -15.38
C ILE A 200 6.16 5.56 -16.02
N GLU A 201 6.16 5.68 -17.35
CA GLU A 201 5.51 6.79 -18.06
C GLU A 201 4.01 6.85 -17.78
N THR A 202 3.34 5.69 -17.66
CA THR A 202 1.92 5.64 -17.32
C THR A 202 1.63 6.02 -15.87
N ILE A 203 2.50 5.67 -14.92
CA ILE A 203 2.39 6.15 -13.54
C ILE A 203 2.62 7.67 -13.49
N GLU A 204 3.64 8.17 -14.18
CA GLU A 204 3.90 9.61 -14.28
C GLU A 204 2.72 10.36 -14.90
N TRP A 205 2.05 9.76 -15.88
CA TRP A 205 0.81 10.30 -16.43
C TRP A 205 -0.31 10.31 -15.37
N ALA A 206 -0.51 9.21 -14.65
CA ALA A 206 -1.59 9.07 -13.66
C ALA A 206 -1.43 10.01 -12.46
N VAL A 207 -0.20 10.36 -12.08
CA VAL A 207 0.05 11.29 -10.97
C VAL A 207 0.04 12.77 -11.40
N LYS A 208 -0.03 13.09 -12.70
CA LYS A 208 -0.19 14.47 -13.17
C LYS A 208 -1.62 14.96 -12.94
N GLU A 209 -1.75 16.25 -12.69
CA GLU A 209 -3.04 16.88 -12.40
C GLU A 209 -4.05 16.70 -13.55
N LYS A 210 -5.33 16.47 -13.20
CA LYS A 210 -6.48 16.33 -14.13
C LYS A 210 -6.38 15.17 -15.12
N ASN A 211 -5.41 14.28 -14.94
CA ASN A 211 -5.36 13.03 -15.67
C ASN A 211 -6.21 11.99 -14.96
N THR A 212 -7.29 11.58 -15.62
CA THR A 212 -8.11 10.45 -15.20
C THR A 212 -8.57 9.68 -16.43
N THR A 213 -8.66 8.37 -16.29
CA THR A 213 -9.28 7.51 -17.30
C THR A 213 -10.79 7.34 -17.05
N LYS A 214 -11.37 8.00 -16.02
CA LYS A 214 -12.81 8.01 -15.78
C LYS A 214 -13.51 8.81 -16.88
N THR A 215 -14.45 8.16 -17.58
CA THR A 215 -15.32 8.79 -18.57
C THR A 215 -16.65 9.19 -17.92
N GLY A 216 -17.06 10.46 -17.98
CA GLY A 216 -18.34 10.95 -17.45
C GLY A 216 -18.21 12.20 -16.54
N ASN A 217 -19.29 12.54 -15.82
CA ASN A 217 -19.37 13.73 -14.94
C ASN A 217 -18.78 13.52 -13.52
N THR A 218 -18.05 12.42 -13.28
CA THR A 218 -17.42 12.16 -11.98
C THR A 218 -16.02 12.78 -11.99
N PRO A 219 -15.72 13.78 -11.13
CA PRO A 219 -14.36 14.31 -11.00
C PRO A 219 -13.40 13.17 -10.63
N GLY A 220 -12.35 12.97 -11.41
CA GLY A 220 -11.33 11.95 -11.16
C GLY A 220 -9.93 12.56 -11.15
N GLY A 221 -9.00 11.95 -10.42
CA GLY A 221 -7.58 12.36 -10.42
C GLY A 221 -7.23 13.47 -9.43
N LEU A 222 -8.11 13.75 -8.46
CA LEU A 222 -7.86 14.77 -7.42
C LEU A 222 -7.21 14.16 -6.17
N GLY A 223 -7.57 12.94 -5.78
CA GLY A 223 -7.11 12.31 -4.54
C GLY A 223 -5.61 12.05 -4.50
N LEU A 224 -5.05 11.53 -5.61
CA LEU A 224 -3.60 11.32 -5.73
C LEU A 224 -2.82 12.65 -5.71
N LYS A 225 -3.35 13.73 -6.28
CA LYS A 225 -2.72 15.05 -6.22
C LYS A 225 -2.68 15.55 -4.77
N LEU A 226 -3.83 15.53 -4.10
CA LEU A 226 -3.97 16.08 -2.76
C LEU A 226 -3.16 15.30 -1.71
N ILE A 227 -3.14 13.96 -1.78
CA ILE A 227 -2.30 13.16 -0.88
C ILE A 227 -0.81 13.42 -1.12
N ARG A 228 -0.40 13.63 -2.38
CA ARG A 228 1.00 13.89 -2.73
C ARG A 228 1.46 15.26 -2.23
N GLU A 229 0.64 16.30 -2.37
CA GLU A 229 0.95 17.60 -1.76
C GLU A 229 0.96 17.53 -0.23
N PHE A 230 0.05 16.77 0.38
CA PHE A 230 0.07 16.56 1.84
C PHE A 230 1.38 15.89 2.28
N LEU A 231 1.77 14.79 1.65
CA LEU A 231 3.01 14.07 1.97
C LEU A 231 4.25 14.93 1.76
N LYS A 232 4.26 15.78 0.73
CA LYS A 232 5.31 16.77 0.51
C LYS A 232 5.48 17.74 1.68
N HIS A 233 4.38 18.26 2.23
CA HIS A 233 4.43 19.17 3.39
C HIS A 233 4.77 18.43 4.68
N ASN A 234 4.32 17.19 4.79
CA ASN A 234 4.60 16.32 5.93
C ASN A 234 6.03 15.75 5.90
N LYS A 235 6.77 15.86 4.78
CA LYS A 235 8.03 15.13 4.54
C LYS A 235 7.85 13.61 4.63
N GLY A 236 6.70 13.16 4.18
CA GLY A 236 6.39 11.74 3.97
C GLY A 236 6.87 11.27 2.59
N GLU A 237 6.48 10.06 2.23
CA GLU A 237 6.87 9.41 0.97
C GLU A 237 5.66 8.75 0.31
N LEU A 238 5.57 8.85 -1.01
CA LEU A 238 4.56 8.18 -1.84
C LEU A 238 5.27 7.23 -2.79
N GLN A 239 4.88 5.96 -2.78
CA GLN A 239 5.37 4.97 -3.73
C GLN A 239 4.20 4.35 -4.48
N ILE A 240 4.32 4.23 -5.80
CA ILE A 240 3.34 3.60 -6.67
C ILE A 240 4.06 2.56 -7.51
N ILE A 241 3.52 1.34 -7.52
CA ILE A 241 4.02 0.23 -8.31
C ILE A 241 2.88 -0.33 -9.14
N SER A 242 3.08 -0.42 -10.45
CA SER A 242 2.11 -1.03 -11.36
C SER A 242 2.79 -1.49 -12.65
N ALA A 243 2.41 -2.66 -13.17
CA ALA A 243 3.14 -3.34 -14.25
C ALA A 243 4.64 -3.48 -13.91
N GLU A 244 5.55 -3.06 -14.78
CA GLU A 244 6.99 -3.02 -14.50
C GLU A 244 7.45 -1.73 -13.79
N GLY A 245 6.57 -0.73 -13.61
CA GLY A 245 6.97 0.59 -13.14
C GLY A 245 7.07 0.65 -11.61
N PHE A 246 8.19 1.13 -11.08
CA PHE A 246 8.33 1.65 -9.74
C PHE A 246 8.50 3.16 -9.80
N TRP A 247 7.64 3.89 -9.10
CA TRP A 247 7.69 5.34 -8.98
C TRP A 247 7.64 5.73 -7.50
N GLN A 248 8.50 6.66 -7.09
CA GLN A 248 8.59 7.13 -5.73
C GLN A 248 8.79 8.65 -5.71
N GLN A 249 8.03 9.34 -4.86
CA GLN A 249 8.35 10.69 -4.41
C GLN A 249 8.81 10.62 -2.96
N ASP A 250 10.08 10.94 -2.72
CA ASP A 250 10.71 10.84 -1.41
C ASP A 250 10.38 12.02 -0.48
N LYS A 251 10.92 11.95 0.74
CA LYS A 251 10.75 12.94 1.83
C LYS A 251 11.31 14.33 1.49
N LYS A 252 12.15 14.43 0.46
CA LYS A 252 12.72 15.67 -0.09
C LYS A 252 12.01 16.11 -1.37
N ASN A 253 10.94 15.42 -1.78
CA ASN A 253 10.20 15.59 -3.02
C ASN A 253 11.01 15.29 -4.28
N ILE A 254 12.05 14.47 -4.16
CA ILE A 254 12.81 13.96 -5.29
C ILE A 254 12.04 12.77 -5.87
N ILE A 255 11.82 12.81 -7.18
CA ILE A 255 11.21 11.71 -7.91
C ILE A 255 12.30 10.69 -8.26
N PHE A 256 12.10 9.46 -7.83
CA PHE A 256 12.92 8.31 -8.20
C PHE A 256 12.04 7.31 -8.95
N THR A 257 12.50 6.87 -10.12
CA THR A 257 11.80 5.88 -10.92
C THR A 257 12.75 4.77 -11.34
N LYS A 258 12.22 3.55 -11.43
CA LYS A 258 12.99 2.39 -11.88
C LYS A 258 12.06 1.31 -12.41
N ASN A 259 12.50 0.55 -13.40
CA ASN A 259 11.75 -0.65 -13.81
C ASN A 259 12.08 -1.80 -12.88
N LEU A 260 11.06 -2.52 -12.45
CA LEU A 260 11.15 -3.80 -11.77
C LEU A 260 11.61 -4.89 -12.74
N GLN A 261 12.14 -5.97 -12.19
CA GLN A 261 12.57 -7.14 -12.97
C GLN A 261 11.39 -7.98 -13.49
N ASN A 262 10.23 -7.88 -12.84
CA ASN A 262 9.03 -8.63 -13.20
C ASN A 262 7.80 -7.73 -13.16
N LEU A 263 6.76 -8.13 -13.90
CA LEU A 263 5.49 -7.40 -13.99
C LEU A 263 4.61 -7.70 -12.77
N PHE A 264 4.00 -6.66 -12.21
CA PHE A 264 2.92 -6.78 -11.24
C PHE A 264 1.56 -6.51 -11.91
N SER A 265 0.61 -7.44 -11.78
CA SER A 265 -0.74 -7.33 -12.35
C SER A 265 -1.69 -6.69 -11.35
N GLY A 266 -1.67 -5.37 -11.28
CA GLY A 266 -2.46 -4.56 -10.35
C GLY A 266 -1.73 -3.27 -9.99
N THR A 267 -2.08 -2.69 -8.85
CA THR A 267 -1.41 -1.49 -8.32
C THR A 267 -1.10 -1.64 -6.83
N ILE A 268 0.11 -1.28 -6.43
CA ILE A 268 0.50 -1.08 -5.03
C ILE A 268 0.67 0.43 -4.84
N VAL A 269 -0.01 0.98 -3.83
CA VAL A 269 0.22 2.34 -3.35
C VAL A 269 0.66 2.27 -1.89
N ASN A 270 1.87 2.75 -1.61
CA ASN A 270 2.38 2.87 -0.25
C ASN A 270 2.52 4.35 0.13
N LEU A 271 2.04 4.66 1.33
CA LEU A 271 2.06 5.99 1.94
C LEU A 271 2.90 5.92 3.21
N GLU A 272 3.99 6.68 3.26
CA GLU A 272 4.73 6.94 4.49
C GLU A 272 4.35 8.32 5.04
N PHE A 273 3.77 8.38 6.23
CA PHE A 273 3.51 9.62 6.94
C PHE A 273 4.59 9.86 7.98
N ASN A 274 5.19 11.04 7.97
CA ASN A 274 6.02 11.51 9.07
C ASN A 274 5.11 11.98 10.22
N ILE A 275 5.43 11.54 11.41
CA ILE A 275 4.61 11.76 12.61
C ILE A 275 5.39 12.44 13.73
N ASP A 276 6.57 12.96 13.40
CA ASP A 276 7.34 13.77 14.34
C ASP A 276 6.48 14.95 14.81
N ASN A 277 6.44 15.15 16.13
CA ASN A 277 5.60 16.15 16.83
C ASN A 277 5.89 17.59 16.39
N ASN A 278 6.94 17.83 15.61
CA ASN A 278 7.24 19.14 15.03
C ASN A 278 6.33 19.52 13.84
N TYR A 279 5.57 18.58 13.26
CA TYR A 279 4.62 18.84 12.17
C TYR A 279 3.19 18.89 12.70
N TYR A 280 2.83 20.01 13.35
CA TYR A 280 1.47 20.28 13.83
C TYR A 280 0.62 20.96 12.75
N PHE A 281 -0.27 20.20 12.10
CA PHE A 281 -1.22 20.79 11.15
C PHE A 281 -2.43 21.41 11.86
N THR A 282 -2.24 22.56 12.51
CA THR A 282 -3.33 23.34 13.12
C THR A 282 -3.92 24.33 12.11
N LYS A 283 -5.09 24.92 12.40
CA LYS A 283 -5.73 25.99 11.60
C LYS A 283 -4.79 27.16 11.20
N LYS A 284 -3.61 27.30 11.83
CA LYS A 284 -2.59 28.33 11.55
C LYS A 284 -1.55 27.92 10.50
N ASP A 285 -1.45 26.63 10.15
CA ASP A 285 -0.79 26.25 8.92
C ASP A 285 -1.70 26.74 7.80
N LYS A 286 -1.36 27.89 7.22
CA LYS A 286 -1.92 28.38 5.97
C LYS A 286 -1.54 27.41 4.85
N LEU A 287 -2.10 26.21 4.88
CA LEU A 287 -2.51 25.54 3.67
C LEU A 287 -3.76 26.30 3.28
N ASN A 288 -3.61 27.46 2.63
CA ASN A 288 -4.78 28.16 2.11
C ASN A 288 -5.50 27.18 1.21
N GLU A 289 -6.82 27.27 1.16
CA GLU A 289 -7.56 26.46 0.21
C GLU A 289 -7.02 26.65 -1.21
N GLN A 290 -6.43 27.81 -1.55
CA GLN A 290 -5.77 28.06 -2.85
C GLN A 290 -4.36 27.46 -3.02
N ASP A 291 -3.69 27.07 -1.93
CA ASP A 291 -2.34 26.47 -1.97
C ASP A 291 -2.41 24.93 -2.10
N ILE A 292 -3.59 24.34 -1.84
CA ILE A 292 -3.87 22.90 -2.01
C ILE A 292 -5.05 22.61 -2.97
N PHE A 293 -6.02 23.52 -3.15
CA PHE A 293 -7.21 23.38 -4.02
C PHE A 293 -7.25 24.40 -5.15
#